data_AF-A0ABD3GNW0-F1
#
_entry.id   AF-A0ABD3GNW0-F1
#
_cell.length_a   1.000
_cell.length_b   1.000
_cell.length_c   1.000
_cell.angle_alpha   90.00
_cell.angle_beta   90.00
_cell.angle_gamma   90.00
#
_symmetry.space_group_name_H-M   'P 1'
#
loop_
_entity.id
_entity.type
_entity.pdbx_description
1 polymer ?
#
loop_
_entity_poly.entity_id
_entity_poly.type
_entity_poly.pdbx_seq_one_letter_code
_entity_poly.pdbx_strand_id
1 'polypeptide(L)'
;MRGKVDNIHGCVNAGGFTNNQVATAILETNVKEVDGKIYYYIIVLIRTTDGDEGGKHQLINVTIDGGKLYVMKTQAGDERWFKGARKFMEGSVNSFQVA
;
A
#
# COMPACT_ATOMS: atom_id res chain seq x y z
N MET A 1 -14.03 -33.82 35.36
CA MET A 1 -13.93 -32.34 35.49
C MET A 1 -13.42 -31.80 34.16
N ARG A 2 -14.21 -30.92 33.53
CA ARG A 2 -13.99 -30.36 32.19
C ARG A 2 -13.60 -28.89 32.37
N GLY A 3 -12.58 -28.43 31.64
CA GLY A 3 -12.20 -27.02 31.56
C GLY A 3 -10.67 -26.88 31.46
N LYS A 4 -10.08 -26.13 30.54
CA LYS A 4 -10.60 -25.23 29.51
C LYS A 4 -9.44 -25.14 28.52
N VAL A 5 -9.64 -25.61 27.28
CA VAL A 5 -8.69 -25.31 26.20
C VAL A 5 -9.06 -23.91 25.76
N ASP A 6 -8.22 -22.94 26.06
CA ASP A 6 -8.42 -21.58 25.61
C ASP A 6 -8.34 -21.59 24.08
N ASN A 7 -9.52 -21.58 23.45
CA ASN A 7 -9.69 -21.46 22.02
C ASN A 7 -8.94 -20.21 21.57
N ILE A 8 -7.84 -20.44 20.88
CA ILE A 8 -7.17 -19.44 20.05
C ILE A 8 -8.21 -19.04 19.01
N HIS A 9 -8.87 -17.89 19.20
CA HIS A 9 -9.71 -17.27 18.19
C HIS A 9 -8.82 -16.77 17.05
N GLY A 10 -8.18 -17.68 16.32
CA GLY A 10 -7.77 -17.41 14.95
C GLY A 10 -9.05 -17.22 14.16
N CYS A 11 -9.23 -16.04 13.56
CA CYS A 11 -10.36 -15.79 12.68
C CYS A 11 -10.26 -16.77 11.50
N VAL A 12 -11.00 -17.87 11.57
CA VAL A 12 -11.12 -18.86 10.50
C VAL A 12 -12.03 -18.26 9.44
N ASN A 13 -11.45 -17.92 8.28
CA ASN A 13 -12.13 -17.37 7.10
C ASN A 13 -12.86 -16.03 7.34
N ALA A 14 -12.09 -14.96 7.49
CA ALA A 14 -12.59 -13.60 7.25
C ALA A 14 -12.83 -13.43 5.73
N GLY A 15 -14.09 -13.38 5.31
CA GLY A 15 -14.59 -13.19 3.94
C GLY A 15 -13.57 -12.87 2.84
N GLY A 16 -12.99 -13.91 2.22
CA GLY A 16 -12.10 -13.78 1.06
C GLY A 16 -10.60 -13.71 1.37
N PHE A 17 -10.22 -13.83 2.64
CA PHE A 17 -8.82 -13.89 3.08
C PHE A 17 -8.46 -15.28 3.56
N THR A 18 -7.30 -15.73 3.14
CA THR A 18 -6.62 -16.89 3.70
C THR A 18 -6.00 -16.50 5.07
N ASN A 19 -5.91 -17.44 6.02
CA ASN A 19 -5.56 -17.14 7.41
C ASN A 19 -4.21 -16.38 7.53
N ASN A 20 -4.18 -15.33 8.36
CA ASN A 20 -3.02 -14.43 8.55
C ASN A 20 -2.51 -13.71 7.27
N GLN A 21 -3.33 -13.59 6.23
CA GLN A 21 -2.93 -12.89 5.01
C GLN A 21 -3.47 -11.47 4.94
N VAL A 22 -2.63 -10.59 4.38
CA VAL A 22 -3.01 -9.27 3.91
C VAL A 22 -3.26 -9.39 2.40
N ALA A 23 -4.43 -8.97 1.94
CA ALA A 23 -4.73 -8.98 0.51
C ALA A 23 -4.09 -7.74 -0.13
N THR A 24 -3.28 -7.98 -1.15
CA THR A 24 -2.57 -6.94 -1.88
C THR A 24 -3.02 -6.95 -3.33
N ALA A 25 -3.39 -5.79 -3.86
CA ALA A 25 -3.73 -5.62 -5.28
C ALA A 25 -2.91 -4.48 -5.87
N ILE A 26 -2.26 -4.73 -7.01
CA ILE A 26 -1.64 -3.67 -7.81
C ILE A 26 -2.74 -3.03 -8.64
N LEU A 27 -2.95 -1.73 -8.46
CA LEU A 27 -3.97 -0.97 -9.18
C LEU A 27 -3.42 -0.31 -10.44
N GLU A 28 -2.21 0.22 -10.37
CA GLU A 28 -1.57 0.91 -11.48
C GLU A 28 -0.05 0.76 -11.39
N THR A 29 0.59 0.68 -12.55
CA THR A 29 2.05 0.77 -12.70
C THR A 29 2.37 1.71 -13.84
N ASN A 30 3.36 2.57 -13.65
CA ASN A 30 3.84 3.49 -14.66
C ASN A 30 5.37 3.60 -14.57
N VAL A 31 6.02 3.80 -15.72
CA VAL A 31 7.45 4.07 -15.81
C VAL A 31 7.62 5.39 -16.53
N LYS A 32 8.35 6.32 -15.92
CA LYS A 32 8.68 7.61 -16.51
C LYS A 32 10.17 7.88 -16.40
N GLU A 33 10.71 8.57 -17.40
CA GLU A 33 12.07 9.08 -17.36
C GLU A 33 12.03 10.58 -17.05
N VAL A 34 12.82 11.02 -16.07
CA VAL A 34 12.97 12.43 -15.69
C VAL A 34 14.45 12.70 -15.52
N ASP A 35 14.99 13.64 -16.29
CA ASP A 35 16.41 14.02 -16.28
C ASP A 35 17.39 12.84 -16.42
N GLY A 36 17.06 11.89 -17.32
CA GLY A 36 17.86 10.70 -17.57
C GLY A 36 17.75 9.61 -16.49
N LYS A 37 16.94 9.83 -15.44
CA LYS A 37 16.69 8.86 -14.38
C LYS A 37 15.33 8.18 -14.59
N ILE A 38 15.30 6.86 -14.47
CA ILE A 38 14.07 6.06 -14.58
C ILE A 38 13.37 6.04 -13.22
N TYR A 39 12.08 6.36 -13.22
CA TYR A 39 11.19 6.30 -12.08
C TYR A 39 10.12 5.24 -12.30
N TYR A 40 10.01 4.33 -11.34
CA TYR A 40 8.97 3.31 -11.28
C TYR A 40 7.89 3.75 -10.31
N TYR A 41 6.69 3.97 -10.83
CA TYR A 41 5.52 4.35 -10.07
C TYR A 41 4.57 3.16 -9.95
N ILE A 42 4.14 2.87 -8.73
CA ILE A 42 3.26 1.74 -8.42
C ILE A 42 2.19 2.22 -7.43
N ILE A 43 0.93 1.95 -7.75
CA ILE A 43 -0.20 2.11 -6.84
C ILE A 43 -0.64 0.73 -6.37
N VAL A 44 -0.70 0.56 -5.05
CA VAL A 44 -1.11 -0.69 -4.41
C VAL A 44 -2.26 -0.41 -3.45
N LEU A 45 -3.30 -1.23 -3.49
CA LEU A 45 -4.32 -1.28 -2.44
C LEU A 45 -4.08 -2.48 -1.55
N ILE A 46 -3.88 -2.20 -0.27
CA ILE A 46 -3.65 -3.22 0.76
C ILE A 46 -4.90 -3.31 1.62
N ARG A 47 -5.52 -4.49 1.70
CA ARG A 47 -6.68 -4.74 2.56
C ARG A 47 -6.31 -5.72 3.66
N THR A 48 -6.81 -5.47 4.86
CA THR A 48 -6.67 -6.33 6.05
C THR A 48 -8.01 -6.95 6.40
N THR A 49 -7.97 -8.07 7.13
CA THR A 49 -9.16 -8.86 7.48
C THR A 49 -10.12 -8.13 8.42
N ASP A 50 -9.63 -7.18 9.21
CA ASP A 50 -10.42 -6.32 10.08
C ASP A 50 -11.12 -5.18 9.32
N GLY A 51 -10.78 -4.97 8.03
CA GLY A 51 -11.40 -3.95 7.18
C GLY A 51 -11.03 -2.52 7.56
N ASP A 52 -9.91 -2.31 8.27
CA ASP A 52 -9.45 -0.98 8.69
C ASP A 52 -9.41 0.01 7.51
N GLU A 53 -10.20 1.08 7.63
CA GLU A 53 -10.43 2.13 6.61
C GLU A 53 -10.85 1.64 5.20
N GLY A 54 -11.33 0.38 5.05
CA GLY A 54 -11.63 -0.23 3.74
C GLY A 54 -10.41 -0.72 2.95
N GLY A 55 -9.23 -0.69 3.59
CA GLY A 55 -7.92 -0.88 2.97
C GLY A 55 -7.15 0.44 2.87
N LYS A 56 -5.87 0.35 2.50
CA LYS A 56 -4.96 1.49 2.40
C LYS A 56 -4.35 1.56 1.00
N HIS A 57 -4.55 2.69 0.34
CA HIS A 57 -3.84 3.02 -0.90
C HIS A 57 -2.41 3.39 -0.55
N GLN A 58 -1.46 2.81 -1.27
CA GLN A 58 -0.04 3.13 -1.21
C GLN A 58 0.42 3.55 -2.59
N LEU A 59 0.94 4.77 -2.70
CA LEU A 59 1.57 5.26 -3.91
C LEU A 59 3.07 5.25 -3.68
N ILE A 60 3.78 4.52 -4.53
CA ILE A 60 5.21 4.27 -4.42
C ILE A 60 5.88 4.80 -5.68
N ASN A 61 6.93 5.61 -5.52
CA ASN A 61 7.77 6.08 -6.62
C ASN A 61 9.24 5.80 -6.28
N VAL A 62 9.92 5.10 -7.19
CA VAL A 62 11.25 4.53 -6.95
C VAL A 62 12.19 4.90 -8.08
N THR A 63 13.41 5.31 -7.73
CA THR A 63 14.49 5.49 -8.71
C THR A 63 15.82 5.02 -8.13
N ILE A 64 16.80 4.77 -8.99
CA ILE A 64 18.17 4.46 -8.62
C ILE A 64 19.06 5.56 -9.16
N ASP A 65 19.88 6.15 -8.29
CA ASP A 65 20.88 7.13 -8.67
C ASP A 65 22.17 6.93 -7.86
N GLY A 66 23.32 7.06 -8.52
CA GLY A 66 24.63 6.87 -7.89
C GLY A 66 24.80 5.53 -7.16
N GLY A 67 24.14 4.46 -7.64
CA GLY A 67 24.14 3.14 -7.00
C GLY A 67 23.28 3.02 -5.74
N LYS A 68 22.45 4.03 -5.43
CA LYS A 68 21.54 4.04 -4.27
C LYS A 68 20.09 3.97 -4.72
N LEU A 69 19.29 3.22 -3.97
CA LEU A 69 17.84 3.12 -4.16
C LEU A 69 17.12 4.22 -3.38
N TYR A 70 16.31 5.02 -4.07
CA TYR A 70 15.49 6.06 -3.49
C TYR A 70 14.02 5.68 -3.60
N VAL A 71 13.31 5.66 -2.48
CA VAL A 71 11.90 5.24 -2.40
C VAL A 71 11.08 6.33 -1.72
N MET A 72 10.08 6.85 -2.44
CA MET A 72 9.02 7.68 -1.87
C MET A 72 7.76 6.83 -1.75
N LYS A 73 7.17 6.79 -0.55
CA LYS A 73 5.87 6.16 -0.30
C LYS A 73 4.94 7.15 0.37
N THR A 74 3.73 7.29 -0.16
CA THR A 74 2.60 7.91 0.56
C THR A 74 1.52 6.87 0.79
N GLN A 75 0.73 7.04 1.85
CA GLN A 75 -0.37 6.13 2.15
C GLN A 75 -1.58 6.87 2.75
N ALA A 76 -2.78 6.37 2.45
CA ALA A 76 -4.01 6.76 3.12
C ALA A 76 -5.03 5.61 3.07
N GLY A 77 -5.91 5.52 4.07
CA GLY A 77 -7.07 4.66 4.03
C GLY A 77 -7.98 4.95 2.84
N ASP A 78 -8.66 3.93 2.32
CA ASP A 78 -9.63 4.02 1.22
C ASP A 78 -10.75 5.01 1.56
N GLU A 79 -11.18 5.06 2.82
CA GLU A 79 -12.13 6.07 3.31
C GLU A 79 -11.62 7.50 3.09
N ARG A 80 -10.34 7.78 3.35
CA ARG A 80 -9.75 9.13 3.22
C ARG A 80 -9.30 9.44 1.81
N TRP A 81 -8.94 8.41 1.07
CA TRP A 81 -8.62 8.46 -0.35
C TRP A 81 -9.74 9.15 -1.14
N PHE A 82 -10.98 8.66 -1.00
CA PHE A 82 -12.14 9.26 -1.67
C PHE A 82 -12.58 10.60 -1.07
N LYS A 83 -12.21 10.90 0.19
CA LYS A 83 -12.47 12.21 0.83
C LYS A 83 -11.44 13.29 0.51
N GLY A 84 -10.55 13.04 -0.46
CA GLY A 84 -9.63 14.05 -1.01
C GLY A 84 -8.15 13.86 -0.68
N ALA A 85 -7.79 12.87 0.15
CA ALA A 85 -6.38 12.57 0.42
C ALA A 85 -5.60 12.20 -0.86
N ARG A 86 -6.28 11.58 -1.82
CA ARG A 86 -5.74 11.22 -3.14
C ARG A 86 -4.96 12.36 -3.79
N LYS A 87 -5.53 13.57 -3.84
CA LYS A 87 -4.91 14.74 -4.49
C LYS A 87 -3.56 15.10 -3.87
N PHE A 88 -3.47 15.06 -2.54
CA PHE A 88 -2.24 15.38 -1.83
C PHE A 88 -1.18 14.29 -2.00
N MET A 89 -1.60 13.03 -2.00
CA MET A 89 -0.72 11.89 -2.23
C MET A 89 -0.16 11.89 -3.64
N GLU A 90 -1.01 12.01 -4.66
CA GLU A 90 -0.60 12.10 -6.07
C GLU A 90 0.31 13.31 -6.28
N GLY A 91 -0.01 14.48 -5.71
CA GLY A 91 0.86 15.65 -5.76
C GLY A 91 2.24 15.40 -5.16
N SER A 92 2.29 14.80 -3.96
CA SER A 92 3.55 14.49 -3.28
C SER A 92 4.41 13.53 -4.10
N VAL A 93 3.82 12.45 -4.61
CA VAL A 93 4.56 11.42 -5.33
C VAL A 93 4.99 11.87 -6.73
N ASN A 94 4.19 12.73 -7.39
CA ASN A 94 4.56 13.32 -8.68
C ASN A 94 5.67 14.36 -8.55
N SER A 95 5.76 15.05 -7.41
CA SER A 95 6.84 16.02 -7.12
C SER A 95 8.17 15.37 -6.70
N PHE A 96 8.20 14.06 -6.44
CA PHE A 96 9.40 13.37 -6.00
C PHE A 96 10.44 13.27 -7.12
N GLN A 97 11.61 13.85 -6.89
CA GLN A 97 12.77 13.82 -7.78
C GLN A 97 14.06 13.73 -6.98
N VAL A 98 15.07 13.07 -7.55
CA VAL A 98 16.42 12.94 -7.01
C VAL A 98 17.38 13.70 -7.95
N ALA A 99 18.16 14.61 -7.37
CA ALA A 99 19.14 15.45 -8.06
C ALA A 99 20.31 14.63 -8.58
#